data_AF-A0A736I0Z4-F1
#
_entry.id   AF-A0A736I0Z4-F1
#
_cell.length_a   1.000
_cell.length_b   1.000
_cell.length_c   1.000
_cell.angle_alpha   90.00
_cell.angle_beta   90.00
_cell.angle_gamma   90.00
#
_symmetry.space_group_name_H-M   'P 1'
#
loop_
_entity.id
_entity.type
_entity.pdbx_description
1 polymer ?
#
loop_
_entity_poly.entity_id
_entity_poly.type
_entity_poly.pdbx_seq_one_letter_code
_entity_poly.pdbx_strand_id
1 'polypeptide(L)'
;MNSKRNVIIGGLVLLICIYLLWTQRPVKILRAGERFEYEPPFLHGLNVSSKRGFIDFEVYDIAVNHLALTEWGRIHWYLQHKNELKAKYRIPTSASYHIVFWDIGGGFIDGEKSGDSDLFCFPPQKNTNENCIEKNMLLSVDFDAGSYERFSFGDSDYYWITMPDGKLVRIKNA
;
A
#
# COMPACT_ATOMS: atom_id res chain seq x y z
N MET A 1 2.80 -39.11 -28.30
CA MET A 1 2.23 -38.51 -27.06
C MET A 1 3.25 -37.68 -26.27
N ASN A 2 4.52 -38.09 -26.17
CA ASN A 2 5.56 -37.37 -25.39
C ASN A 2 5.99 -36.00 -25.94
N SER A 3 6.10 -35.82 -27.26
CA SER A 3 6.59 -34.55 -27.83
C SER A 3 5.63 -33.36 -27.58
N LYS A 4 4.32 -33.54 -27.78
CA LYS A 4 3.31 -32.51 -27.47
C LYS A 4 3.29 -32.13 -25.98
N ARG A 5 3.45 -33.13 -25.09
CA ARG A 5 3.53 -32.90 -23.64
C ARG A 5 4.77 -32.08 -23.26
N ASN A 6 5.92 -32.36 -23.86
CA ASN A 6 7.16 -31.62 -23.59
C ASN A 6 7.08 -30.16 -24.08
N VAL A 7 6.41 -29.91 -25.21
CA VAL A 7 6.15 -28.54 -25.71
C VAL A 7 5.24 -27.77 -24.76
N ILE A 8 4.17 -28.40 -24.26
CA ILE A 8 3.26 -27.79 -23.28
C ILE A 8 4.00 -27.47 -21.97
N ILE A 9 4.80 -28.41 -21.46
CA ILE A 9 5.60 -28.21 -20.25
C ILE A 9 6.61 -27.06 -20.46
N GLY A 10 7.32 -27.05 -21.59
CA GLY A 10 8.26 -25.97 -21.91
C GLY A 10 7.59 -24.59 -21.96
N GLY A 11 6.39 -24.51 -22.55
CA GLY A 11 5.59 -23.28 -22.57
C GLY A 11 5.17 -22.81 -21.18
N LEU A 12 4.69 -23.72 -20.32
CA LEU A 12 4.31 -23.40 -18.94
C LEU A 12 5.52 -22.91 -18.12
N VAL A 13 6.67 -23.57 -18.25
CA VAL A 13 7.90 -23.15 -17.57
C VAL A 13 8.31 -21.76 -18.03
N LEU A 14 8.26 -21.49 -19.34
CA LEU A 14 8.58 -20.16 -19.88
C LEU A 14 7.65 -19.08 -19.31
N LEU A 15 6.34 -19.33 -19.26
CA LEU A 15 5.36 -18.40 -18.69
C LEU A 15 5.63 -18.12 -17.22
N ILE A 16 5.91 -19.15 -16.42
CA ILE A 16 6.26 -19.00 -15.00
C ILE A 16 7.54 -18.18 -14.87
N CYS A 17 8.58 -18.46 -15.66
CA CYS A 17 9.82 -17.69 -15.63
C CYS A 17 9.60 -16.22 -16.00
N ILE A 18 8.83 -15.94 -17.04
CA ILE A 18 8.48 -14.57 -17.45
C ILE A 18 7.75 -13.86 -16.31
N TYR A 19 6.79 -14.52 -15.67
CA TYR A 19 6.06 -13.95 -14.54
C TYR A 19 6.98 -13.68 -13.33
N LEU A 20 7.86 -14.62 -12.97
CA LEU A 20 8.83 -14.43 -11.90
C LEU A 20 9.78 -13.26 -12.20
N LEU A 21 10.29 -13.16 -13.43
CA LEU A 21 11.12 -12.02 -13.86
C LEU A 21 10.35 -10.70 -13.80
N TRP A 22 9.05 -10.71 -14.08
CA TRP A 22 8.19 -9.53 -13.94
C TRP A 22 8.08 -9.09 -12.47
N THR A 23 7.93 -10.03 -11.54
CA THR A 23 7.86 -9.72 -10.09
C THR A 23 9.17 -9.21 -9.47
N GLN A 24 10.31 -9.38 -10.16
CA GLN A 24 11.62 -8.88 -9.71
C GLN A 24 11.89 -7.43 -10.12
N ARG A 25 10.95 -6.77 -10.79
CA ARG A 25 11.10 -5.36 -11.17
C ARG A 25 11.03 -4.47 -9.92
N PRO A 26 11.72 -3.33 -9.92
CA PRO A 26 11.58 -2.38 -8.83
C PRO A 26 10.13 -1.87 -8.76
N VAL A 27 9.59 -1.84 -7.54
CA VAL A 27 8.29 -1.22 -7.25
C VAL A 27 8.36 0.27 -7.58
N LYS A 28 7.37 0.75 -8.32
CA LYS A 28 7.23 2.17 -8.67
C LYS A 28 6.08 2.75 -7.87
N ILE A 29 6.41 3.70 -6.99
CA ILE A 29 5.43 4.55 -6.30
C ILE A 29 4.99 5.64 -7.27
N LEU A 30 3.69 5.67 -7.56
CA LEU A 30 3.05 6.62 -8.47
C LEU A 30 2.51 7.83 -7.73
N ARG A 31 2.01 7.61 -6.51
CA ARG A 31 1.50 8.65 -5.63
C ARG A 31 1.69 8.23 -4.17
N ALA A 32 1.97 9.19 -3.31
CA ALA A 32 2.14 8.98 -1.88
C ALA A 32 1.83 10.28 -1.15
N GLY A 33 1.12 10.21 -0.03
CA GLY A 33 0.82 11.38 0.79
C GLY A 33 0.04 11.01 2.04
N GLU A 34 -0.11 11.99 2.93
CA GLU A 34 -0.99 11.89 4.09
C GLU A 34 -2.45 11.94 3.66
N ARG A 35 -3.31 11.13 4.29
CA ARG A 35 -4.75 11.04 4.02
C ARG A 35 -5.49 12.31 4.44
N PHE A 36 -5.08 12.94 5.55
CA PHE A 36 -5.83 14.04 6.19
C PHE A 36 -5.42 15.46 5.75
N GLU A 37 -4.40 15.62 4.92
CA GLU A 37 -4.04 16.95 4.40
C GLU A 37 -5.09 17.54 3.41
N TYR A 38 -6.24 16.89 3.23
CA TYR A 38 -7.14 17.11 2.09
C TYR A 38 -8.64 17.08 2.40
N GLU A 39 -9.07 17.21 3.66
CA GLU A 39 -10.46 17.59 3.96
C GLU A 39 -10.67 19.11 3.73
N PRO A 40 -11.83 19.55 3.20
CA PRO A 40 -12.12 20.96 3.05
C PRO A 40 -12.11 21.69 4.40
N PRO A 41 -11.81 23.01 4.45
CA PRO A 41 -11.56 23.78 5.68
C PRO A 41 -12.69 23.80 6.73
N PHE A 42 -13.84 23.17 6.47
CA PHE A 42 -15.01 23.18 7.34
C PHE A 42 -14.87 22.33 8.62
N LEU A 43 -14.06 21.26 8.62
CA LEU A 43 -13.78 20.46 9.83
C LEU A 43 -12.61 20.99 10.66
N HIS A 44 -11.89 21.99 10.16
CA HIS A 44 -10.73 22.57 10.82
C HIS A 44 -11.06 23.30 12.14
N GLY A 45 -12.35 23.53 12.45
CA GLY A 45 -12.80 24.31 13.61
C GLY A 45 -13.18 23.52 14.86
N LEU A 46 -13.35 22.20 14.79
CA LEU A 46 -13.81 21.41 15.97
C LEU A 46 -12.67 20.70 16.71
N ASN A 47 -11.51 20.50 16.06
CA ASN A 47 -10.33 19.88 16.69
C ASN A 47 -9.09 20.78 16.72
N VAL A 48 -9.12 21.99 16.13
CA VAL A 48 -7.97 22.91 16.18
C VAL A 48 -8.12 23.88 17.34
N SER A 49 -8.00 23.31 18.54
CA SER A 49 -7.33 23.99 19.65
C SER A 49 -5.89 23.45 19.72
N SER A 50 -5.04 23.96 18.83
CA SER A 50 -3.58 24.09 18.96
C SER A 50 -2.93 24.04 17.57
N LYS A 51 -2.00 24.94 17.29
CA LYS A 51 -1.17 24.96 16.07
C LYS A 51 -0.13 23.79 15.99
N ARG A 52 -0.37 22.70 16.73
CA ARG A 52 0.25 21.37 16.76
C ARG A 52 -0.38 20.69 17.98
N GLY A 53 -1.56 20.11 17.81
CA GLY A 53 -2.31 19.50 18.91
C GLY A 53 -2.21 17.98 18.85
N PHE A 54 -1.37 17.39 19.71
CA PHE A 54 -1.54 16.07 20.35
C PHE A 54 -2.20 14.92 19.55
N ILE A 55 -1.87 14.74 18.27
CA ILE A 55 -2.13 13.47 17.58
C ILE A 55 -0.79 12.99 17.04
N ASP A 56 -0.16 12.06 17.77
CA ASP A 56 1.09 11.41 17.35
C ASP A 56 0.84 10.33 16.28
N PHE A 57 -0.33 10.37 15.61
CA PHE A 57 -0.81 9.37 14.66
C PHE A 57 -1.20 10.02 13.33
N GLU A 58 -0.59 9.57 12.24
CA GLU A 58 -0.87 10.04 10.87
C GLU A 58 -1.22 8.85 9.96
N VAL A 59 -2.09 9.10 8.99
CA VAL A 59 -2.53 8.09 8.03
C VAL A 59 -2.01 8.44 6.65
N TYR A 60 -1.49 7.46 5.93
CA TYR A 60 -0.87 7.63 4.62
C TYR A 60 -1.43 6.66 3.60
N ASP A 61 -1.51 7.15 2.36
CA ASP A 61 -1.91 6.35 1.21
C ASP A 61 -0.82 6.39 0.14
N ILE A 62 -0.47 5.22 -0.40
CA ILE A 62 0.60 5.06 -1.38
C ILE A 62 0.08 4.21 -2.54
N ALA A 63 -0.04 4.79 -3.73
CA ALA A 63 -0.32 4.06 -4.96
C ALA A 63 0.98 3.52 -5.56
N VAL A 64 1.01 2.20 -5.79
CA VAL A 64 2.14 1.50 -6.41
C VAL A 64 1.69 0.74 -7.65
N ASN A 65 2.62 0.52 -8.57
CA ASN A 65 2.32 -0.28 -9.77
C ASN A 65 2.22 -1.79 -9.51
N HIS A 66 2.88 -2.27 -8.46
CA HIS A 66 2.82 -3.65 -7.95
C HIS A 66 3.54 -3.71 -6.60
N LEU A 67 3.35 -4.81 -5.86
CA LEU A 67 4.25 -5.26 -4.80
C LEU A 67 4.62 -6.72 -5.04
N ALA A 68 5.50 -7.25 -4.20
CA ALA A 68 5.81 -8.68 -4.18
C ALA A 68 4.53 -9.53 -4.06
N LEU A 69 4.58 -10.71 -4.68
CA LEU A 69 3.42 -11.59 -4.81
C LEU A 69 2.90 -12.07 -3.44
N THR A 70 3.80 -12.44 -2.53
CA THR A 70 3.47 -13.05 -1.24
C THR A 70 3.37 -12.01 -0.14
N GLU A 71 2.51 -12.24 0.86
CA GLU A 71 2.41 -11.40 2.07
C GLU A 71 3.80 -11.13 2.68
N TRP A 72 4.60 -12.18 2.84
CA TRP A 72 5.97 -12.11 3.34
C TRP A 72 6.87 -11.21 2.50
N GLY A 73 6.78 -11.32 1.17
CA GLY A 73 7.55 -10.47 0.26
C GLY A 73 7.14 -9.00 0.33
N ARG A 74 5.84 -8.70 0.50
CA ARG A 74 5.34 -7.32 0.63
C ARG A 74 5.87 -6.67 1.90
N ILE A 75 5.86 -7.42 3.01
CA ILE A 75 6.42 -6.96 4.30
C ILE A 75 7.92 -6.69 4.16
N HIS A 76 8.68 -7.62 3.56
CA HIS A 76 10.12 -7.43 3.39
C HIS A 76 10.45 -6.24 2.51
N TRP A 77 9.71 -6.07 1.41
CA TRP A 77 9.85 -4.88 0.58
C TRP A 77 9.63 -3.61 1.39
N TYR A 78 8.54 -3.51 2.16
CA TYR A 78 8.28 -2.36 3.01
C TYR A 78 9.44 -2.11 3.99
N LEU A 79 9.84 -3.13 4.76
CA LEU A 79 10.90 -3.03 5.76
C LEU A 79 12.23 -2.54 5.16
N GLN A 80 12.58 -3.00 3.96
CA GLN A 80 13.79 -2.58 3.24
C GLN A 80 13.73 -1.14 2.73
N HIS A 81 12.54 -0.61 2.43
CA HIS A 81 12.34 0.70 1.81
C HIS A 81 11.87 1.79 2.79
N LYS A 82 11.74 1.49 4.10
CA LYS A 82 11.33 2.48 5.12
C LYS A 82 12.13 3.78 5.07
N ASN A 83 13.45 3.67 4.92
CA ASN A 83 14.33 4.84 4.85
C ASN A 83 14.09 5.66 3.57
N GLU A 84 13.84 5.00 2.44
CA GLU A 84 13.50 5.68 1.18
C GLU A 84 12.15 6.40 1.30
N LEU A 85 11.14 5.72 1.85
CA LEU A 85 9.81 6.29 2.07
C LEU A 85 9.88 7.56 2.92
N LYS A 86 10.65 7.51 4.01
CA LYS A 86 10.86 8.66 4.89
C LYS A 86 11.64 9.79 4.22
N ALA A 87 12.70 9.48 3.49
CA ALA A 87 13.54 10.50 2.86
C ALA A 87 12.86 11.19 1.68
N LYS A 88 12.15 10.43 0.84
CA LYS A 88 11.61 10.91 -0.44
C LYS A 88 10.18 11.41 -0.34
N TYR A 89 9.36 10.73 0.46
CA TYR A 89 7.92 11.03 0.59
C TYR A 89 7.54 11.60 1.95
N ARG A 90 8.49 11.65 2.91
CA ARG A 90 8.24 12.03 4.31
C ARG A 90 7.25 11.10 5.01
N ILE A 91 7.24 9.81 4.67
CA ILE A 91 6.33 8.82 5.25
C ILE A 91 7.12 7.79 6.07
N PRO A 92 6.81 7.59 7.36
CA PRO A 92 5.98 8.44 8.22
C PRO A 92 6.78 9.60 8.83
N THR A 93 6.08 10.70 9.14
CA THR A 93 6.57 11.84 9.94
C THR A 93 6.22 11.72 11.42
N SER A 94 5.10 11.10 11.77
CA SER A 94 4.65 10.85 13.14
C SER A 94 5.28 9.62 13.80
N ALA A 95 5.09 9.51 15.12
CA ALA A 95 5.59 8.39 15.93
C ALA A 95 4.72 7.13 15.79
N SER A 96 3.40 7.29 15.72
CA SER A 96 2.43 6.25 15.37
C SER A 96 1.90 6.53 13.96
N TYR A 97 1.54 5.52 13.20
CA TYR A 97 1.07 5.71 11.83
C TYR A 97 0.26 4.53 11.30
N HIS A 98 -0.55 4.82 10.28
CA HIS A 98 -1.16 3.81 9.44
C HIS A 98 -0.82 4.10 7.97
N ILE A 99 -0.25 3.14 7.25
CA ILE A 99 0.15 3.28 5.85
C ILE A 99 -0.60 2.25 5.02
N VAL A 100 -1.30 2.68 3.98
CA VAL A 100 -1.97 1.79 3.03
C VAL A 100 -1.29 1.85 1.67
N PHE A 101 -0.91 0.68 1.16
CA PHE A 101 -0.41 0.48 -0.19
C PHE A 101 -1.53 -0.01 -1.09
N TRP A 102 -1.84 0.77 -2.12
CA TRP A 102 -2.87 0.50 -3.10
C TRP A 102 -2.27 0.05 -4.42
N ASP A 103 -2.90 -0.93 -5.06
CA ASP A 103 -2.61 -1.27 -6.45
C ASP A 103 -3.19 -0.20 -7.39
N ILE A 104 -2.39 0.25 -8.35
CA ILE A 104 -2.87 1.15 -9.40
C ILE A 104 -3.87 0.48 -10.34
N GLY A 105 -3.81 -0.84 -10.49
CA GLY A 105 -4.66 -1.59 -11.42
C GLY A 105 -4.60 -1.00 -12.84
N GLY A 106 -5.76 -0.57 -13.35
CA GLY A 106 -5.92 0.02 -14.67
C GLY A 106 -5.36 1.45 -14.85
N GLY A 107 -4.98 2.13 -13.76
CA GLY A 107 -4.56 3.53 -13.79
C GLY A 107 -5.44 4.44 -12.93
N PHE A 108 -5.12 5.73 -12.95
CA PHE A 108 -5.99 6.75 -12.35
C PHE A 108 -7.19 7.02 -13.26
N ILE A 109 -8.37 7.10 -12.67
CA ILE A 109 -9.63 7.39 -13.34
C ILE A 109 -10.31 8.61 -12.72
N ASP A 110 -11.17 9.24 -13.51
CA ASP A 110 -12.02 10.34 -13.07
C ASP A 110 -13.18 9.78 -12.24
N GLY A 111 -13.14 10.05 -10.93
CA GLY A 111 -14.14 9.53 -9.99
C GLY A 111 -15.56 9.98 -10.33
N GLU A 112 -15.74 11.23 -10.75
CA GLU A 112 -17.05 11.80 -11.08
C GLU A 112 -17.64 11.16 -12.35
N LYS A 113 -16.80 10.80 -13.31
CA LYS A 113 -17.24 10.17 -14.58
C LYS A 113 -17.44 8.66 -14.47
N SER A 114 -16.75 8.00 -13.54
CA SER A 114 -16.83 6.54 -13.40
C SER A 114 -18.24 6.05 -13.03
N GLY A 115 -19.00 6.86 -12.28
CA GLY A 115 -20.28 6.44 -11.70
C GLY A 115 -20.15 5.35 -10.62
N ASP A 116 -18.92 4.96 -10.26
CA ASP A 116 -18.62 3.93 -9.26
C ASP A 116 -18.38 4.59 -7.89
N SER A 117 -19.10 4.12 -6.88
CA SER A 117 -18.99 4.64 -5.51
C SER A 117 -17.87 3.98 -4.70
N ASP A 118 -17.23 2.91 -5.19
CA ASP A 118 -16.25 2.14 -4.43
C ASP A 118 -14.78 2.47 -4.78
N LEU A 119 -14.53 3.64 -5.36
CA LEU A 119 -13.17 4.07 -5.69
C LEU A 119 -12.43 4.65 -4.47
N PHE A 120 -11.11 4.53 -4.50
CA PHE A 120 -10.23 5.29 -3.61
C PHE A 120 -9.65 6.48 -4.36
N CYS A 121 -9.92 7.70 -3.88
CA CYS A 121 -9.47 8.92 -4.51
C CYS A 121 -8.37 9.59 -3.71
N PHE A 122 -7.21 9.74 -4.34
CA PHE A 122 -6.18 10.64 -3.85
C PHE A 122 -6.61 12.08 -4.10
N PRO A 123 -5.98 13.07 -3.45
CA PRO A 123 -6.27 14.47 -3.70
C PRO A 123 -5.99 14.86 -5.15
N PRO A 124 -6.85 15.66 -5.80
CA PRO A 124 -6.68 16.04 -7.19
C PRO A 124 -5.37 16.82 -7.38
N GLN A 125 -4.70 16.59 -8.51
CA GLN A 125 -3.59 17.45 -8.93
C GLN A 125 -4.17 18.63 -9.69
N LYS A 126 -3.47 19.77 -9.69
CA LYS A 126 -3.96 21.06 -10.24
C LYS A 126 -4.55 21.00 -11.67
N ASN A 127 -4.22 19.97 -12.44
CA ASN A 127 -4.57 19.85 -13.85
C ASN A 127 -5.30 18.55 -14.23
N THR A 128 -5.75 17.73 -13.25
CA THR A 128 -6.49 16.50 -13.57
C THR A 128 -7.43 16.06 -12.46
N ASN A 129 -8.62 15.61 -12.86
CA ASN A 129 -9.60 14.92 -12.02
C ASN A 129 -9.39 13.39 -12.04
N GLU A 130 -8.40 12.89 -12.78
CA GLU A 130 -7.99 11.48 -12.72
C GLU A 130 -7.10 11.27 -11.50
N ASN A 131 -7.74 11.09 -10.35
CA ASN A 131 -7.10 10.93 -9.06
C ASN A 131 -7.60 9.71 -8.28
N CYS A 132 -8.55 8.97 -8.84
CA CYS A 132 -9.15 7.81 -8.23
C CYS A 132 -8.60 6.52 -8.80
N ILE A 133 -8.64 5.46 -8.01
CA ILE A 133 -8.25 4.09 -8.39
C ILE A 133 -9.31 3.12 -7.87
N GLU A 134 -9.44 1.97 -8.53
CA GLU A 134 -10.21 0.85 -7.98
C GLU A 134 -9.60 0.41 -6.65
N LYS A 135 -10.43 0.16 -5.63
CA LYS A 135 -9.93 -0.25 -4.31
C LYS A 135 -9.34 -1.65 -4.37
N ASN A 136 -8.02 -1.71 -4.32
CA ASN A 136 -7.28 -2.96 -4.15
C ASN A 136 -6.12 -2.74 -3.17
N MET A 137 -6.35 -3.12 -1.91
CA MET A 137 -5.36 -2.97 -0.83
C MET A 137 -4.33 -4.10 -0.88
N LEU A 138 -3.08 -3.75 -1.18
CA LEU A 138 -1.98 -4.71 -1.26
C LEU A 138 -1.33 -4.98 0.10
N LEU A 139 -1.23 -3.95 0.94
CA LEU A 139 -0.64 -4.03 2.27
C LEU A 139 -1.13 -2.83 3.10
N SER A 140 -1.53 -3.08 4.34
CA SER A 140 -1.67 -2.05 5.37
C SER A 140 -0.61 -2.28 6.45
N VAL A 141 -0.01 -1.19 6.94
CA VAL A 141 0.94 -1.18 8.04
C VAL A 141 0.40 -0.29 9.14
N ASP A 142 0.04 -0.90 10.27
CA ASP A 142 -0.33 -0.18 11.49
C ASP A 142 0.84 -0.21 12.47
N PHE A 143 1.16 0.93 13.06
CA PHE A 143 2.17 1.05 14.11
C PHE A 143 1.76 2.07 15.15
N ASP A 144 1.72 1.62 16.40
CA ASP A 144 1.61 2.49 17.56
C ASP A 144 2.98 2.66 18.22
N ALA A 145 3.34 3.90 18.56
CA ALA A 145 4.58 4.19 19.25
C ALA A 145 4.70 3.37 20.55
N GLY A 146 5.78 2.60 20.66
CA GLY A 146 6.01 1.68 21.79
C GLY A 146 5.41 0.28 21.62
N SER A 147 4.83 -0.02 20.45
CA SER A 147 4.27 -1.32 20.10
C SER A 147 5.08 -1.99 18.97
N TYR A 148 4.46 -2.96 18.28
CA TYR A 148 4.97 -3.65 17.10
C TYR A 148 4.25 -3.19 15.84
N GLU A 149 4.92 -3.32 14.69
CA GLU A 149 4.26 -3.10 13.39
C GLU A 149 3.35 -4.30 13.10
N ARG A 150 2.11 -4.00 12.75
CA ARG A 150 1.10 -4.96 12.28
C ARG A 150 0.92 -4.80 10.78
N PHE A 151 0.91 -5.92 10.07
CA PHE A 151 0.76 -5.98 8.62
C PHE A 151 -0.52 -6.72 8.25
N SER A 152 -1.42 -6.05 7.55
CA SER A 152 -2.73 -6.57 7.15
C SER A 152 -2.89 -6.54 5.62
N PHE A 153 -3.75 -7.42 5.08
CA PHE A 153 -3.95 -7.59 3.64
C PHE A 153 -5.45 -7.67 3.36
N GLY A 154 -5.91 -7.14 2.21
CA GLY A 154 -7.34 -6.96 1.87
C GLY A 154 -8.25 -8.10 2.33
N ASP A 155 -8.13 -9.27 1.70
CA ASP A 155 -9.01 -10.42 1.94
C ASP A 155 -8.37 -11.48 2.85
N SER A 156 -7.39 -11.11 3.69
CA SER A 156 -6.69 -12.09 4.53
C SER A 156 -7.30 -12.16 5.93
N ASP A 157 -7.71 -13.37 6.33
CA ASP A 157 -8.04 -13.69 7.72
C ASP A 157 -6.81 -13.68 8.65
N TYR A 158 -5.64 -13.31 8.14
CA TYR A 158 -4.40 -13.29 8.89
C TYR A 158 -3.73 -11.93 8.80
N TYR A 159 -3.04 -11.57 9.87
CA TYR A 159 -2.11 -10.47 9.90
C TYR A 159 -0.74 -10.95 10.38
N TRP A 160 0.27 -10.12 10.17
CA TRP A 160 1.62 -10.39 10.66
C TRP A 160 2.03 -9.32 11.67
N ILE A 161 2.89 -9.69 12.61
CA ILE A 161 3.51 -8.75 13.55
C ILE A 161 5.02 -8.91 13.57
N THR A 162 5.72 -7.83 13.89
CA THR A 162 7.15 -7.85 14.23
C THR A 162 7.35 -8.15 15.71
N MET A 163 8.17 -9.15 16.01
CA MET A 163 8.63 -9.44 17.37
C MET A 163 9.84 -8.56 17.72
N PRO A 164 10.16 -8.35 19.01
CA PRO A 164 11.34 -7.58 19.43
C PRO A 164 12.68 -8.09 18.90
N ASP A 165 12.77 -9.39 18.57
CA ASP A 165 13.95 -10.01 17.96
C ASP A 165 13.99 -9.85 16.42
N GLY A 166 13.05 -9.11 15.84
CA GLY A 166 12.93 -8.86 14.41
C GLY A 166 12.23 -9.96 13.62
N LYS A 167 11.77 -11.05 14.25
CA LYS A 167 11.02 -12.10 13.56
C LYS A 167 9.59 -11.68 13.23
N LEU A 168 9.07 -12.25 12.15
CA LEU A 168 7.67 -12.09 11.75
C LEU A 168 6.83 -13.27 12.24
N VAL A 169 5.70 -12.98 12.87
CA VAL A 169 4.72 -13.98 13.32
C VAL A 169 3.39 -13.75 12.63
N ARG A 170 2.80 -14.81 12.08
CA ARG A 170 1.48 -14.79 11.44
C ARG A 170 0.40 -15.17 12.45
N ILE A 171 -0.64 -14.35 12.55
CA ILE A 171 -1.73 -14.51 13.52
C ILE A 171 -3.06 -14.46 12.77
N LYS A 172 -4.02 -15.31 13.16
CA LYS A 172 -5.38 -15.29 12.61
C LYS A 172 -6.20 -14.18 13.28
N ASN A 173 -6.99 -13.46 12.50
CA ASN A 173 -8.00 -12.53 13.00
C ASN A 173 -8.97 -13.29 13.92
N ALA A 174 -9.37 -12.62 15.02
CA ALA A 174 -10.28 -13.16 16.02
C ALA A 174 -11.72 -13.20 15.49
#